data_AF-A0A4Q1EY71-F1
#
_entry.id   AF-A0A4Q1EY71-F1
#
_cell.length_a   1.000
_cell.length_b   1.000
_cell.length_c   1.000
_cell.angle_alpha   90.00
_cell.angle_beta   90.00
_cell.angle_gamma   90.00
#
_symmetry.space_group_name_H-M   'P 1'
#
loop_
_entity.id
_entity.type
_entity.pdbx_description
1 polymer ?
#
loop_
_entity_poly.entity_id
_entity_poly.type
_entity_poly.pdbx_seq_one_letter_code
_entity_poly.pdbx_strand_id
1 'polypeptide(L)'
;TGATSFTGGAVTVCQNAPNETYTATASNSTSIVYSVSPPAAGTIDPNTGVMNWDAAFSGTATITATSTGLCGTTTADRVVTVNP
;
A
#
# COMPACT_ATOMS: atom_id res chain seq x y z
N THR A 1 3.02 6.81 -18.39
CA THR A 1 2.33 6.24 -17.22
C THR A 1 1.51 7.33 -16.60
N GLY A 2 0.21 7.12 -16.43
CA GLY A 2 -0.69 8.09 -15.80
C GLY A 2 -0.45 8.17 -14.29
N ALA A 3 -1.13 9.10 -13.62
CA ALA A 3 -1.01 9.25 -12.17
C ALA A 3 -1.42 7.95 -11.45
N THR A 4 -0.62 7.53 -10.48
CA THR A 4 -0.96 6.41 -9.59
C THR A 4 -1.98 6.90 -8.58
N SER A 5 -3.01 6.11 -8.32
CA SER A 5 -3.99 6.40 -7.27
C SER A 5 -4.51 5.11 -6.64
N PHE A 6 -4.64 5.11 -5.32
CA PHE A 6 -5.26 4.00 -4.61
C PHE A 6 -6.79 4.06 -4.76
N THR A 7 -7.37 2.95 -5.20
CA THR A 7 -8.81 2.75 -5.38
C THR A 7 -9.44 1.85 -4.31
N GLY A 8 -8.62 1.15 -3.51
CA GLY A 8 -9.07 0.29 -2.42
C GLY A 8 -8.08 0.25 -1.24
N GLY A 9 -8.53 -0.31 -0.13
CA GLY A 9 -7.81 -0.40 1.14
C GLY A 9 -8.27 0.63 2.18
N ALA A 10 -8.32 0.22 3.45
CA ALA A 10 -8.66 1.08 4.57
C ALA A 10 -7.62 2.19 4.83
N VAL A 11 -8.05 3.25 5.51
CA VAL A 11 -7.17 4.34 6.03
C VAL A 11 -7.02 4.27 7.56
N THR A 12 -7.78 3.40 8.20
CA THR A 12 -7.73 3.17 9.65
C THR A 12 -8.06 1.72 9.93
N VAL A 13 -7.22 1.04 10.72
CA VAL A 13 -7.35 -0.37 11.08
C VAL A 13 -6.99 -0.56 12.56
N CYS A 14 -7.36 -1.68 13.15
CA CYS A 14 -6.85 -2.09 14.46
C CYS A 14 -5.52 -2.85 14.33
N GLN A 15 -4.78 -2.97 15.44
CA GLN A 15 -3.66 -3.89 15.57
C GLN A 15 -4.06 -5.29 15.13
N ASN A 16 -3.17 -5.98 14.41
CA ASN A 16 -3.40 -7.32 13.89
C ASN A 16 -4.73 -7.46 13.10
N ALA A 17 -5.14 -6.41 12.39
CA ALA A 17 -6.32 -6.48 11.53
C ALA A 17 -6.17 -7.61 10.49
N PRO A 18 -7.29 -8.25 10.08
CA PRO A 18 -7.24 -9.24 9.02
C PRO A 18 -6.56 -8.71 7.76
N ASN A 19 -5.87 -9.60 7.04
CA ASN A 19 -5.18 -9.21 5.81
C ASN A 19 -6.15 -8.56 4.83
N GLU A 20 -5.74 -7.40 4.29
CA GLU A 20 -6.54 -6.61 3.36
C GLU A 20 -5.73 -6.29 2.11
N THR A 21 -6.40 -6.22 0.96
CA THR A 21 -5.76 -5.90 -0.31
C THR A 21 -5.84 -4.40 -0.60
N TYR A 22 -4.68 -3.74 -0.64
CA TYR A 22 -4.53 -2.37 -1.09
C TYR A 22 -4.37 -2.33 -2.60
N THR A 23 -5.33 -1.70 -3.28
CA THR A 23 -5.37 -1.66 -4.74
C THR A 23 -5.10 -0.25 -5.23
N ALA A 24 -4.16 -0.11 -6.15
CA ALA A 24 -3.89 1.11 -6.90
C ALA A 24 -4.05 0.90 -8.40
N THR A 25 -4.27 2.00 -9.11
CA THR A 25 -4.41 2.03 -10.57
C THR A 25 -3.62 3.19 -11.15
N ALA A 26 -3.14 3.02 -12.38
CA ALA A 26 -2.53 4.05 -13.19
C ALA A 26 -2.81 3.76 -14.68
N SER A 27 -3.22 4.77 -15.45
CA SER A 27 -3.43 4.58 -16.89
C SER A 27 -2.11 4.26 -17.59
N ASN A 28 -2.12 3.32 -18.54
CA ASN A 28 -0.92 2.92 -19.30
C ASN A 28 0.26 2.45 -18.42
N SER A 29 -0.02 1.84 -17.25
CA SER A 29 0.97 1.09 -16.48
C SER A 29 1.03 -0.37 -16.91
N THR A 30 2.23 -0.94 -16.93
CA THR A 30 2.48 -2.37 -17.15
C THR A 30 2.56 -3.16 -15.85
N SER A 31 2.92 -2.51 -14.75
CA SER A 31 2.98 -3.12 -13.42
C SER A 31 2.76 -2.08 -12.33
N ILE A 32 2.32 -2.54 -11.17
CA ILE A 32 2.21 -1.75 -9.94
C ILE A 32 2.86 -2.57 -8.83
N VAL A 33 3.79 -1.96 -8.11
CA VAL A 33 4.52 -2.57 -6.99
C VAL A 33 4.17 -1.85 -5.70
N TYR A 34 3.89 -2.61 -4.64
CA TYR A 34 3.54 -2.08 -3.33
C TYR A 34 4.69 -2.21 -2.32
N SER A 35 4.80 -1.25 -1.41
CA SER A 35 5.69 -1.29 -0.26
C SER A 35 5.03 -0.62 0.95
N VAL A 36 5.49 -0.95 2.15
CA VAL A 36 4.99 -0.38 3.41
C VAL A 36 6.14 0.17 4.24
N SER A 37 5.90 1.31 4.90
CA SER A 37 6.82 1.95 5.82
C SER A 37 6.08 2.46 7.06
N PRO A 38 6.60 2.30 8.28
CA PRO A 38 7.86 1.63 8.60
C PRO A 38 7.75 0.10 8.42
N PRO A 39 8.89 -0.62 8.27
CA PRO A 39 8.89 -2.09 8.23
C PRO A 39 8.29 -2.75 9.47
N ALA A 40 8.28 -2.04 10.60
CA ALA A 40 7.63 -2.48 11.83
C ALA A 40 6.11 -2.56 11.71
N ALA A 41 5.49 -1.91 10.71
CA ALA A 41 4.04 -1.94 10.51
C ALA A 41 3.51 -3.30 10.04
N GLY A 42 4.38 -4.10 9.42
CA GLY A 42 4.04 -5.40 8.86
C GLY A 42 4.65 -5.61 7.48
N THR A 43 4.06 -6.52 6.73
CA THR A 43 4.53 -6.89 5.38
C THR A 43 3.41 -6.74 4.36
N ILE A 44 3.73 -6.14 3.22
CA ILE A 44 2.84 -6.08 2.07
C ILE A 44 3.41 -6.92 0.94
N ASP A 45 2.57 -7.73 0.29
CA ASP A 45 2.95 -8.42 -0.93
C ASP A 45 3.11 -7.38 -2.05
N PRO A 46 4.32 -7.25 -2.63
CA PRO A 46 4.60 -6.22 -3.62
C PRO A 46 3.81 -6.38 -4.92
N ASN A 47 3.32 -7.58 -5.24
CA ASN A 47 2.61 -7.84 -6.50
C ASN A 47 1.09 -7.83 -6.33
N THR A 48 0.59 -8.30 -5.18
CA THR A 48 -0.85 -8.41 -4.93
C THR A 48 -1.41 -7.25 -4.11
N GLY A 49 -0.56 -6.52 -3.38
CA GLY A 49 -0.98 -5.44 -2.47
C GLY A 49 -1.65 -5.95 -1.18
N VAL A 50 -1.58 -7.26 -0.91
CA VAL A 50 -2.10 -7.85 0.34
C VAL A 50 -1.21 -7.44 1.51
N MET A 51 -1.77 -6.67 2.44
CA MET A 51 -1.10 -6.19 3.64
C MET A 51 -1.39 -7.13 4.82
N ASN A 52 -0.34 -7.52 5.54
CA ASN A 52 -0.39 -8.24 6.80
C ASN A 52 0.18 -7.32 7.90
N TRP A 53 -0.68 -6.87 8.81
CA TRP A 53 -0.31 -5.92 9.87
C TRP A 53 0.35 -6.64 11.04
N ASP A 54 1.42 -6.05 11.57
CA ASP A 54 2.10 -6.58 12.75
C ASP A 54 1.24 -6.39 14.02
N ALA A 55 1.14 -7.44 14.84
CA ALA A 55 0.32 -7.42 16.05
C ALA A 55 0.84 -6.51 17.16
N ALA A 56 2.12 -6.11 17.10
CA ALA A 56 2.73 -5.19 18.06
C ALA A 56 2.78 -3.73 17.57
N PHE A 57 2.38 -3.45 16.33
CA PHE A 57 2.49 -2.12 15.74
C PHE A 57 1.25 -1.26 15.96
N SER A 58 1.44 -0.05 16.45
CA SER A 58 0.45 1.02 16.39
C SER A 58 1.09 2.34 15.98
N GLY A 59 0.27 3.23 15.43
CA GLY A 59 0.71 4.51 14.89
C GLY A 59 0.44 4.61 13.39
N THR A 60 1.24 5.41 12.69
CA THR A 60 1.01 5.71 11.28
C THR A 60 1.90 4.84 10.40
N ALA A 61 1.29 4.15 9.43
CA ALA A 61 1.98 3.45 8.36
C ALA A 61 1.63 4.08 7.01
N THR A 62 2.58 4.08 6.09
CA THR A 62 2.43 4.57 4.74
C THR A 62 2.65 3.40 3.79
N ILE A 63 1.64 3.11 2.97
CA ILE A 63 1.73 2.16 1.87
C ILE A 63 1.98 2.95 0.60
N THR A 64 3.04 2.63 -0.13
CA THR A 64 3.41 3.28 -1.38
C THR A 64 3.13 2.33 -2.54
N ALA A 65 2.38 2.80 -3.54
CA ALA A 65 2.19 2.11 -4.81
C ALA A 65 3.05 2.77 -5.88
N THR A 66 3.92 2.00 -6.53
CA THR A 66 4.78 2.43 -7.63
C THR A 66 4.31 1.82 -8.93
N SER A 67 3.70 2.61 -9.79
CA SER A 67 3.27 2.18 -11.13
C SER A 67 4.41 2.40 -12.11
N THR A 68 4.74 1.37 -12.88
CA THR A 68 5.70 1.44 -13.98
C THR A 68 4.98 1.29 -15.29
N GLY A 69 5.36 2.10 -16.29
CA GLY A 69 4.91 1.95 -17.66
C GLY A 69 6.00 2.40 -18.63
N LEU A 70 5.70 2.31 -19.93
CA LEU A 70 6.71 2.52 -21.00
C LEU A 70 7.36 3.91 -20.99
N CYS A 71 6.68 4.92 -20.47
CA CYS A 71 7.15 6.31 -20.44
C CYS A 71 7.63 6.77 -19.05
N GLY A 72 7.79 5.85 -18.09
CA GLY A 72 8.32 6.16 -16.76
C GLY A 72 7.51 5.59 -15.60
N THR A 73 7.83 6.05 -14.39
CA THR A 73 7.22 5.60 -13.14
C THR A 73 6.43 6.73 -12.47
N THR A 74 5.36 6.36 -11.76
CA THR A 74 4.57 7.27 -10.94
C THR A 74 4.27 6.60 -9.61
N THR A 75 4.24 7.37 -8.53
CA THR A 75 3.98 6.86 -7.18
C THR A 75 2.74 7.49 -6.57
N ALA A 76 2.13 6.78 -5.63
CA ALA A 76 1.11 7.32 -4.73
C ALA A 76 1.31 6.73 -3.34
N ASP A 77 0.98 7.51 -2.32
CA ASP A 77 1.03 7.10 -0.93
C ASP A 77 -0.38 6.99 -0.35
N ARG A 78 -0.57 5.96 0.48
CA ARG A 78 -1.76 5.74 1.30
C ARG A 78 -1.32 5.70 2.75
N VAL A 79 -1.70 6.73 3.50
CA VAL A 79 -1.45 6.81 4.94
C VAL A 79 -2.56 6.05 5.66
N VAL A 80 -2.17 5.10 6.51
CA VAL A 80 -3.04 4.25 7.31
C VAL A 80 -2.73 4.48 8.78
N THR A 81 -3.76 4.68 9.59
CA THR A 81 -3.63 4.77 11.05
C THR A 81 -3.95 3.41 11.67
N VAL A 82 -3.00 2.85 12.42
CA VAL A 82 -3.15 1.58 13.13
C VAL A 82 -3.41 1.87 14.60
N ASN A 83 -4.63 1.56 15.03
CA ASN A 83 -5.10 1.78 16.40
C ASN A 83 -4.83 0.53 17.25
N PRO A 84 -4.45 0.67 18.53
CA PRO A 84 -4.41 -0.44 19.46
C PRO A 84 -5.72 -1.22 19.59
#